data_AF-A0A7D5RDF3-F1
#
_entry.id   AF-A0A7D5RDF3-F1
#
_cell.length_a   1.000
_cell.length_b   1.000
_cell.length_c   1.000
_cell.angle_alpha   90.00
_cell.angle_beta   90.00
_cell.angle_gamma   90.00
#
_symmetry.space_group_name_H-M   'P 1'
#
loop_
_entity.id
_entity.type
_entity.pdbx_description
1 polymer ?
#
loop_
_entity_poly.entity_id
_entity_poly.type
_entity_poly.pdbx_seq_one_letter_code
_entity_poly.pdbx_strand_id
1 'polypeptide(L)'
;MNKSDIISEIEYRVSKSKNSDYTGCTIGITDKPKTKKDKHANDGKNVQYWKDWSVGEKDGLEIEEYFLAKGMKGDKGSGDYSGFVYIF
;
A
#
# COMPACT_ATOMS: atom_id res chain seq x y z
N MET A 1 7.90 1.96 11.98
CA MET A 1 8.12 3.29 11.36
C MET A 1 6.97 4.18 11.77
N ASN A 2 7.19 5.48 11.90
CA ASN A 2 6.06 6.39 12.12
C ASN A 2 5.34 6.65 10.78
N LYS A 3 4.14 7.24 10.84
CA LYS A 3 3.34 7.59 9.66
C LYS A 3 4.13 8.37 8.60
N SER A 4 4.84 9.42 9.01
CA SER A 4 5.59 10.31 8.10
C SER A 4 6.71 9.59 7.36
N ASP A 5 7.39 8.66 8.02
CA ASP A 5 8.46 7.86 7.39
C ASP A 5 7.87 6.94 6.31
N ILE A 6 6.70 6.35 6.56
CA ILE A 6 6.02 5.46 5.60
C ILE A 6 5.57 6.25 4.37
N ILE A 7 5.00 7.45 4.58
CA ILE A 7 4.64 8.35 3.47
C ILE A 7 5.87 8.68 2.63
N SER A 8 6.96 9.11 3.27
CA SER A 8 8.20 9.49 2.58
C SER A 8 8.80 8.33 1.77
N GLU A 9 8.77 7.12 2.32
CA GLU A 9 9.25 5.92 1.64
C GLU A 9 8.37 5.54 0.44
N ILE A 10 7.04 5.63 0.57
CA ILE A 10 6.11 5.37 -0.55
C ILE A 10 6.32 6.42 -1.65
N GLU A 11 6.44 7.70 -1.32
CA GLU A 11 6.73 8.77 -2.28
C GLU A 11 8.07 8.55 -2.99
N TYR A 12 9.10 8.17 -2.23
CA TYR A 12 10.39 7.83 -2.79
C TYR A 12 10.27 6.67 -3.79
N ARG A 13 9.53 5.61 -3.46
CA ARG A 13 9.29 4.46 -4.36
C ARG A 13 8.54 4.86 -5.63
N VAL A 14 7.48 5.65 -5.51
CA VAL A 14 6.73 6.17 -6.66
C VAL A 14 7.65 7.02 -7.53
N SER A 15 8.45 7.91 -6.94
CA SER A 15 9.41 8.76 -7.69
C SER A 15 10.44 7.96 -8.49
N LYS A 16 10.83 6.78 -7.99
CA LYS A 16 11.76 5.85 -8.66
C LYS A 16 11.08 4.93 -9.67
N SER A 17 9.75 4.87 -9.70
CA SER A 17 9.02 4.17 -10.74
C SER A 17 9.23 4.86 -12.10
N LYS A 18 9.23 4.10 -13.20
CA LYS A 18 9.55 4.61 -14.54
C LYS A 18 8.72 5.82 -14.98
N ASN A 19 7.52 5.99 -14.42
CA ASN A 19 6.58 7.04 -14.81
C ASN A 19 6.35 8.08 -13.70
N SER A 20 6.96 7.91 -12.51
CA SER A 20 6.68 8.73 -11.32
C SER A 20 5.18 8.93 -11.04
N ASP A 21 4.37 7.93 -11.41
CA ASP A 21 2.93 8.04 -11.52
C ASP A 21 2.24 7.18 -10.46
N TYR A 22 1.47 7.84 -9.60
CA TYR A 22 0.68 7.21 -8.55
C TYR A 22 -0.38 6.26 -9.11
N THR A 23 -0.92 6.50 -10.32
CA THR A 23 -2.00 5.69 -10.91
C THR A 23 -1.57 4.27 -11.27
N GLY A 24 -0.26 4.03 -11.37
CA GLY A 24 0.34 2.72 -11.57
C GLY A 24 0.39 1.87 -10.30
N CYS A 25 0.29 2.48 -9.12
CA CYS A 25 0.43 1.80 -7.84
C CYS A 25 -0.93 1.51 -7.19
N THR A 26 -0.99 0.41 -6.46
CA THR A 26 -2.10 0.10 -5.56
C THR A 26 -1.64 0.31 -4.13
N ILE A 27 -2.52 0.83 -3.28
CA ILE A 27 -2.35 0.91 -1.83
C ILE A 27 -3.49 0.18 -1.13
N GLY A 28 -3.19 -0.42 0.03
CA GLY A 28 -4.21 -0.97 0.91
C GLY A 28 -3.70 -1.23 2.31
N ILE A 29 -4.61 -1.68 3.17
CA ILE A 29 -4.34 -2.07 4.56
C ILE A 29 -4.77 -3.51 4.81
N THR A 30 -4.09 -4.18 5.75
CA THR A 30 -4.29 -5.60 6.06
C THR A 30 -3.62 -5.96 7.38
N ASP A 31 -4.15 -6.99 8.05
CA ASP A 31 -3.52 -7.65 9.19
C ASP A 31 -2.61 -8.82 8.79
N LYS A 32 -2.78 -9.30 7.56
CA LYS A 32 -2.09 -10.47 7.01
C LYS A 32 -1.43 -10.09 5.67
N PRO A 33 -0.34 -9.30 5.66
CA PRO A 33 0.28 -8.81 4.43
C PRO A 33 0.75 -9.94 3.52
N LYS A 34 1.27 -11.04 4.09
CA LYS A 34 1.69 -12.22 3.32
C LYS A 34 0.52 -12.90 2.61
N THR A 35 -0.55 -13.22 3.34
CA THR A 35 -1.77 -13.82 2.75
C THR A 35 -2.37 -12.93 1.66
N LYS A 36 -2.34 -11.61 1.88
CA LYS A 36 -2.85 -10.65 0.91
C LYS A 36 -1.98 -10.57 -0.35
N LYS A 37 -0.65 -10.59 -0.20
CA LYS A 37 0.30 -10.68 -1.32
C LYS A 37 0.08 -11.96 -2.14
N ASP A 38 -0.04 -13.10 -1.47
CA ASP A 38 -0.24 -14.39 -2.12
C ASP A 38 -1.57 -14.41 -2.88
N LYS A 39 -2.64 -13.85 -2.31
CA LYS A 39 -3.91 -13.67 -3.01
C LYS A 39 -3.75 -12.83 -4.29
N HIS A 40 -3.13 -11.65 -4.20
CA HIS A 40 -2.93 -10.79 -5.37
C HIS A 40 -2.07 -11.47 -6.45
N ALA A 41 -1.05 -12.23 -6.05
CA ALA A 41 -0.24 -13.03 -6.98
C ALA A 41 -1.09 -14.11 -7.68
N ASN A 42 -1.91 -14.83 -6.93
CA ASN A 42 -2.83 -15.85 -7.46
C ASN A 42 -3.91 -15.27 -8.38
N ASP A 43 -4.35 -14.04 -8.11
CA ASP A 43 -5.29 -13.28 -8.94
C ASP A 43 -4.63 -12.70 -10.22
N GLY A 44 -3.35 -13.01 -10.47
CA GLY A 44 -2.60 -12.57 -11.66
C GLY A 44 -2.12 -11.12 -11.60
N LYS A 45 -2.14 -10.47 -10.43
CA LYS A 45 -1.60 -9.12 -10.26
C LYS A 45 -0.08 -9.13 -10.13
N ASN A 46 0.56 -8.07 -10.61
CA ASN A 46 2.01 -7.92 -10.48
C ASN A 46 2.39 -7.49 -9.06
N VAL A 47 2.86 -8.43 -8.25
CA VAL A 47 3.34 -8.18 -6.87
C VAL A 47 4.86 -8.02 -6.77
N GLN A 48 5.57 -7.82 -7.89
CA GLN A 48 7.04 -7.71 -7.92
C GLN A 48 7.54 -6.56 -7.03
N TYR A 49 6.80 -5.46 -6.98
CA TYR A 49 7.16 -4.26 -6.20
C TYR A 49 6.47 -4.20 -4.84
N TRP A 50 5.90 -5.33 -4.40
CA TRP A 50 5.20 -5.41 -3.13
C TRP A 50 6.08 -4.93 -1.98
N LYS A 51 5.53 -4.03 -1.17
CA LYS A 51 6.12 -3.63 0.10
C LYS A 51 5.02 -3.34 1.11
N ASP A 52 5.23 -3.82 2.33
CA ASP A 52 4.38 -3.55 3.47
C ASP A 52 5.16 -2.96 4.65
N TRP A 53 4.46 -2.21 5.48
CA TRP A 53 4.97 -1.54 6.68
C TRP A 53 4.01 -1.73 7.83
N SER A 54 4.53 -2.12 8.99
CA SER A 54 3.72 -2.22 10.19
C SER A 54 3.34 -0.83 10.71
N VAL A 55 2.06 -0.63 10.97
CA VAL A 55 1.49 0.64 11.41
C VAL A 55 0.17 0.40 12.17
N GLY A 56 -0.18 1.31 13.08
CA GLY A 56 -1.49 1.28 13.74
C GLY A 56 -2.62 1.49 12.74
N GLU A 57 -3.82 0.97 13.05
CA GLU A 57 -5.01 1.08 12.18
C GLU A 57 -5.30 2.52 11.73
N LYS A 58 -5.36 3.45 12.68
CA LYS A 58 -5.63 4.86 12.40
C LYS A 58 -4.61 5.47 11.44
N ASP A 59 -3.33 5.30 11.73
CA ASP A 59 -2.26 5.81 10.87
C ASP A 59 -2.28 5.13 9.50
N GLY A 60 -2.62 3.84 9.44
CA GLY A 60 -2.75 3.10 8.19
C GLY A 60 -3.85 3.63 7.28
N LEU A 61 -5.03 3.93 7.85
CA LEU A 61 -6.15 4.56 7.15
C LEU A 61 -5.76 5.96 6.63
N GLU A 62 -5.13 6.78 7.47
CA GLU A 62 -4.69 8.12 7.06
C GLU A 62 -3.64 8.07 5.93
N ILE A 63 -2.75 7.07 5.92
CA ILE A 63 -1.80 6.84 4.83
C ILE A 63 -2.52 6.40 3.56
N GLU A 64 -3.46 5.46 3.66
CA GLU A 64 -4.26 4.99 2.52
C GLU A 64 -5.01 6.16 1.86
N GLU A 65 -5.78 6.93 2.65
CA GLU A 65 -6.51 8.10 2.19
C GLU A 65 -5.60 9.13 1.51
N TYR A 66 -4.41 9.38 2.09
CA TYR A 66 -3.42 10.30 1.54
C TYR A 66 -3.00 9.91 0.11
N PHE A 67 -2.70 8.63 -0.14
CA PHE A 67 -2.25 8.17 -1.46
C PHE A 67 -3.39 7.94 -2.45
N LEU A 68 -4.59 7.61 -1.97
CA LEU A 68 -5.80 7.63 -2.80
C LEU A 68 -6.06 9.03 -3.36
N ALA A 69 -5.93 10.07 -2.54
CA ALA A 69 -6.06 11.46 -2.98
C ALA A 69 -4.99 11.88 -4.01
N LYS A 70 -3.83 11.21 -4.01
CA LYS A 70 -2.76 11.40 -5.01
C LYS A 70 -2.94 10.58 -6.29
N GLY A 71 -3.94 9.71 -6.35
CA GLY A 71 -4.28 8.93 -7.54
C GLY A 71 -3.86 7.46 -7.50
N MET A 72 -3.39 6.93 -6.37
CA MET A 72 -3.20 5.48 -6.24
C MET A 72 -4.54 4.74 -6.30
N LYS A 73 -4.49 3.47 -6.74
CA LYS A 73 -5.65 2.58 -6.70
C LYS A 73 -5.83 2.05 -5.29
N GLY A 74 -7.04 2.08 -4.77
CA GLY A 74 -7.36 1.46 -3.48
C GLY A 74 -7.66 -0.02 -3.64
N ASP A 75 -7.00 -0.87 -2.85
CA ASP A 75 -7.43 -2.24 -2.68
C ASP A 75 -8.44 -2.32 -1.54
N LYS A 76 -9.70 -1.99 -1.86
CA LYS A 76 -10.85 -2.08 -0.93
C LYS A 76 -11.13 -3.54 -0.58
N GLY A 77 -10.27 -4.14 0.25
CA GLY A 77 -10.50 -5.42 0.88
C GLY A 77 -11.41 -5.23 2.08
N SER A 78 -12.66 -5.63 1.95
CA SER A 78 -13.59 -5.79 3.06
C SER A 78 -13.08 -6.86 4.03
N GLY A 79 -12.42 -6.45 5.10
CA GLY A 79 -12.03 -7.33 6.21
C GLY A 79 -10.60 -7.10 6.66
N ASP A 80 -10.46 -6.77 7.94
CA ASP A 80 -9.24 -6.65 8.72
C ASP A 80 -8.41 -5.36 8.49
N TYR A 81 -8.96 -4.25 8.98
CA TYR A 81 -8.34 -2.93 9.09
C TYR A 81 -7.32 -2.88 10.24
N SER A 82 -6.23 -3.64 10.26
CA SER A 82 -5.20 -3.35 11.28
C SER A 82 -3.84 -3.95 10.97
N GLY A 83 -2.77 -3.24 11.28
CA GLY A 83 -1.44 -3.84 11.45
C GLY A 83 -0.45 -3.51 10.35
N PHE A 84 -0.87 -3.37 9.09
CA PHE A 84 0.01 -3.06 7.97
C PHE A 84 -0.64 -2.18 6.89
N VAL A 85 0.16 -1.27 6.31
CA VAL A 85 -0.08 -0.66 5.00
C VAL A 85 0.80 -1.36 3.98
N TYR A 86 0.32 -1.54 2.76
CA TYR A 86 1.10 -2.11 1.67
C TYR A 86 0.85 -1.41 0.33
N ILE A 87 1.85 -1.51 -0.55
CA ILE A 87 1.75 -1.11 -1.96
C ILE A 87 2.24 -2.22 -2.88
N PHE A 88 1.79 -2.22 -4.13
CA PHE A 88 2.35 -3.02 -5.22
C PHE A 88 2.06 -2.43 -6.60
#